data_AF-A0A3B8L6L3-F1
#
_entry.id   AF-A0A3B8L6L3-F1
#
_cell.length_a   1.000
_cell.length_b   1.000
_cell.length_c   1.000
_cell.angle_alpha   90.00
_cell.angle_beta   90.00
_cell.angle_gamma   90.00
#
_symmetry.space_group_name_H-M   'P 1'
#
loop_
_entity.id
_entity.type
_entity.pdbx_description
1 polymer ?
#
loop_
_entity_poly.entity_id
_entity_poly.type
_entity_poly.pdbx_seq_one_letter_code
_entity_poly.pdbx_strand_id
1 'polypeptide(L)' 'PIDSSNVLFYCGHCAAGVRLGVKFTEEGSKVRFCKKCETEVGTIGAAKANRSAGVSS' A
#
# COMPACT_ATOMS: atom_id res chain seq x y z
N PRO A 1 -19.27 13.31 13.22
CA PRO A 1 -18.34 13.01 12.10
C PRO A 1 -16.91 13.49 12.44
N ILE A 2 -15.87 12.78 12.01
CA ILE A 2 -14.45 13.19 12.17
C ILE A 2 -13.80 13.34 10.80
N ASP A 3 -12.91 14.31 10.64
CA ASP A 3 -12.17 14.49 9.40
C ASP A 3 -11.11 13.40 9.18
N SER A 4 -11.01 12.90 7.96
CA SER A 4 -10.09 11.81 7.61
C SER A 4 -8.61 12.19 7.72
N SER A 5 -8.25 13.47 7.63
CA SER A 5 -6.86 13.93 7.76
C SER A 5 -6.34 13.89 9.20
N ASN A 6 -7.25 13.86 10.18
CA ASN A 6 -6.95 13.78 11.62
C ASN A 6 -6.76 12.34 12.13
N VAL A 7 -6.88 11.32 11.26
CA VAL A 7 -6.70 9.91 11.64
C VAL A 7 -5.60 9.24 10.82
N LEU A 8 -4.98 8.22 11.40
CA LEU A 8 -3.96 7.39 10.76
C LEU A 8 -4.39 5.94 10.68
N PHE A 9 -3.81 5.19 9.74
CA PHE A 9 -3.97 3.74 9.70
C PHE A 9 -3.16 3.10 10.83
N TYR A 10 -3.77 2.21 11.61
CA TYR A 10 -3.06 1.47 12.64
C TYR A 10 -2.38 0.23 12.04
N CYS A 11 -1.05 0.18 12.08
CA CYS A 11 -0.30 -0.98 11.62
C CYS A 11 -0.06 -1.95 12.77
N GLY A 12 -0.62 -3.16 12.68
CA GLY A 12 -0.44 -4.21 13.70
C GLY A 12 1.02 -4.63 13.91
N HIS A 13 1.86 -4.57 12.87
CA HIS A 13 3.29 -4.89 12.99
C HIS A 13 4.08 -3.79 13.72
N CYS A 14 3.70 -2.52 13.56
CA CYS A 14 4.36 -1.41 14.24
C CYS A 14 3.74 -1.07 15.60
N ALA A 15 2.56 -1.63 15.90
CA ALA A 15 1.70 -1.24 17.02
C ALA A 15 1.44 0.28 17.12
N ALA A 16 1.37 0.99 15.98
CA ALA A 16 1.28 2.45 15.93
C ALA A 16 0.50 2.96 14.69
N GLY A 17 0.03 4.21 14.77
CA GLY A 17 -0.51 4.94 13.63
C GLY A 17 0.58 5.30 12.61
N VAL A 18 0.37 4.94 11.34
CA VAL A 18 1.36 5.12 10.26
C VAL A 18 0.71 5.70 9.00
N ARG A 19 1.56 6.26 8.12
CA ARG A 19 1.16 6.64 6.76
C ARG A 19 1.25 5.42 5.84
N LEU A 20 0.29 5.30 4.93
CA LEU A 20 0.29 4.28 3.89
C LEU A 20 0.95 4.81 2.62
N GLY A 21 1.74 3.97 1.98
CA GLY A 21 2.24 4.13 0.63
C GLY A 21 1.47 3.22 -0.33
N VAL A 22 1.76 3.36 -1.62
CA VAL A 22 1.22 2.51 -2.67
C VAL A 22 2.37 2.00 -3.52
N LYS A 23 2.40 0.69 -3.78
CA LYS A 23 3.34 0.05 -4.69
C LYS A 23 2.61 -0.93 -5.61
N PHE A 24 3.29 -1.36 -6.67
CA PHE A 24 2.85 -2.51 -7.45
C PHE A 24 3.63 -3.75 -7.01
N THR A 25 2.96 -4.89 -6.98
CA THR A 25 3.63 -6.20 -6.85
C THR A 25 4.35 -6.53 -8.15
N GLU A 26 5.20 -7.55 -8.13
CA GLU A 26 5.89 -8.03 -9.33
C GLU A 26 4.89 -8.45 -10.44
N GLU A 27 3.76 -9.03 -10.02
CA GLU A 27 2.62 -9.39 -10.88
C GLU A 27 1.80 -8.17 -11.37
N GLY A 28 2.09 -6.97 -10.86
CA GLY A 28 1.44 -5.72 -11.27
C GLY A 28 0.15 -5.39 -10.52
N SER A 29 -0.16 -6.09 -9.42
CA SER A 29 -1.26 -5.74 -8.53
C SER A 29 -0.92 -4.49 -7.72
N LYS A 30 -1.89 -3.58 -7.58
CA LYS A 30 -1.68 -2.34 -6.82
C LYS A 30 -2.01 -2.59 -5.35
N VAL A 31 -1.05 -2.37 -4.47
CA VAL A 31 -1.20 -2.65 -3.03
C VAL A 31 -0.86 -1.42 -2.19
N ARG A 32 -1.48 -1.32 -1.01
CA ARG A 32 -1.05 -0.38 0.05
C ARG A 32 0.01 -1.04 0.90
N PHE A 33 0.97 -0.25 1.37
CA PHE A 33 2.00 -0.73 2.30
C PHE A 33 2.23 0.28 3.42
N CYS A 34 2.71 -0.21 4.56
CA CYS A 34 3.15 0.64 5.67
C CYS A 34 4.43 1.39 5.28
N LYS A 35 4.43 2.74 5.25
CA LYS A 35 5.66 3.50 4.94
C LYS A 35 6.76 3.36 5.97
N LYS A 36 6.47 2.84 7.17
CA LYS A 36 7.43 2.68 8.25
C LYS A 36 8.17 1.34 8.20
N CYS A 37 7.46 0.24 7.95
CA CYS A 37 8.02 -1.13 8.00
C CYS A 37 7.82 -1.94 6.72
N GLU A 38 7.30 -1.31 5.67
CA GLU A 38 7.14 -1.87 4.32
C GLU A 38 6.16 -3.05 4.18
N THR A 39 5.55 -3.50 5.27
CA THR A 39 4.52 -4.55 5.27
C THR A 39 3.33 -4.17 4.41
N GLU A 40 2.86 -5.12 3.59
CA GLU A 40 1.66 -4.96 2.79
C GLU A 40 0.40 -4.93 3.67
N VAL A 41 -0.52 -4.01 3.37
CA VAL A 41 -1.74 -3.75 4.16
C VAL A 41 -3.00 -4.11 3.36
N GLY A 42 -2.88 -4.35 2.05
CA GLY A 42 -3.96 -4.89 1.23
C GLY A 42 -3.90 -4.46 -0.23
N THR A 43 -4.62 -5.21 -1.08
CA THR A 43 -4.75 -4.95 -2.52
C THR A 43 -5.86 -3.93 -2.80
N ILE A 44 -5.54 -2.92 -3.62
CA ILE A 44 -6.47 -1.87 -4.06
C ILE A 44 -6.75 -1.89 -5.57
N GLY A 45 -6.01 -2.68 -6.33
CA GLY A 45 -6.28 -2.87 -7.75
C GLY A 45 -5.69 -4.18 -8.24
N ALA A 46 -6.45 -4.89 -9.08
CA ALA A 46 -6.03 -6.14 -9.69
C ALA A 46 -4.78 -5.95 -10.57
N ALA A 47 -4.07 -7.05 -10.80
CA ALA A 47 -2.96 -7.14 -11.73
C ALA A 47 -3.38 -6.61 -13.12
N LYS A 48 -2.51 -5.78 -13.71
CA LYS A 48 -2.66 -5.32 -15.08
C LYS A 48 -1.37 -5.60 -15.83
N ALA A 49 -1.50 -6.09 -17.06
CA ALA A 49 -0.36 -6.44 -17.93
C ALA A 49 0.64 -5.29 -18.13
N ASN A 50 0.18 -4.03 -18.07
CA ASN A 50 1.04 -2.85 -18.22
C ASN A 50 1.67 -2.35 -16.90
N ARG A 51 1.62 -3.13 -15.81
CA ARG A 51 2.13 -2.74 -14.49
C ARG A 51 3.02 -3.79 -13.83
N SER A 52 3.27 -4.91 -14.49
CA SER A 52 4.27 -5.90 -14.04
C SER A 52 5.67 -5.28 -14.08
N ALA A 53 6.51 -5.64 -13.12
CA ALA A 53 7.86 -5.07 -12.95
C ALA A 53 8.77 -5.18 -14.20
N GLY A 54 8.42 -6.01 -15.18
CA GLY A 54 9.12 -6.17 -16.46
C GLY A 54 8.61 -5.34 -17.65
N VAL A 55 7.59 -4.48 -17.50
CA VAL A 55 7.02 -3.68 -18.63
C VAL A 55 7.36 -2.19 -18.54
N SER A 56 8.33 -1.85 -17.70
CA SER A 56 8.95 -0.52 -17.62
C SER A 56 10.36 -0.59 -18.22
N SER A 57 10.43 -0.72 -19.55
CA SER A 57 11.61 -0.41 -20.36
C SER A 57 11.15 0.27 -21.64
#